data_AF-A0A640L4P4-F1
#
_entry.id   AF-A0A640L4P4-F1
#
_cell.length_a   1.000
_cell.length_b   1.000
_cell.length_c   1.000
_cell.angle_alpha   90.00
_cell.angle_beta   90.00
_cell.angle_gamma   90.00
#
_symmetry.space_group_name_H-M   'P 1'
#
loop_
_entity.id
_entity.type
_entity.pdbx_description
1 polymer ?
#
loop_
_entity_poly.entity_id
_entity_poly.type
_entity_poly.pdbx_seq_one_letter_code
_entity_poly.pdbx_strand_id
1 'polypeptide(L)'
;MKGRFANVRTKKQVEFIKRRYKEAYQTVIGVMDGLKVGDKVVIHTCLESKRYDGKVWTCRTNQFTAESGTQVVFLEGFRGYFAVKFLQRISLLEN
;
A
#
# COMPACT_ATOMS: atom_id res chain seq x y z
N MET A 1 38.65 -14.55 11.14
CA MET A 1 37.26 -14.85 11.60
C MET A 1 36.33 -13.78 11.05
N LYS A 2 35.21 -14.17 10.44
CA LYS A 2 34.28 -13.28 9.72
C LYS A 2 33.68 -12.23 10.67
N GLY A 3 33.87 -10.95 10.36
CA GLY A 3 33.24 -9.85 11.06
C GLY A 3 31.71 -9.94 10.94
N ARG A 4 31.03 -10.02 12.08
CA ARG A 4 29.59 -9.83 12.15
C ARG A 4 29.32 -8.33 12.02
N PHE A 5 28.86 -7.90 10.85
CA PHE A 5 28.31 -6.57 10.67
C PHE A 5 27.01 -6.46 11.49
N ALA A 6 27.12 -5.94 12.71
CA ALA A 6 25.96 -5.51 13.48
C ALA A 6 25.46 -4.20 12.87
N ASN A 7 24.49 -4.30 11.96
CA ASN A 7 23.83 -3.15 11.33
C ASN A 7 22.84 -2.49 12.30
N VAL A 8 23.29 -2.12 13.50
CA VAL A 8 22.45 -1.47 14.52
C VAL A 8 22.61 0.04 14.39
N ARG A 9 21.79 0.66 13.54
CA ARG A 9 21.69 2.13 13.46
C ARG A 9 21.10 2.65 14.77
N THR A 10 21.75 3.65 15.37
CA THR A 10 21.26 4.26 16.62
C THR A 10 19.90 4.94 16.40
N LYS A 11 19.06 5.04 17.43
CA LYS A 11 17.73 5.69 17.35
C LYS A 11 17.81 7.10 16.76
N LYS A 12 18.85 7.87 17.11
CA LYS A 12 19.12 9.21 16.58
C LYS A 12 19.41 9.22 15.07
N GLN A 13 20.17 8.24 14.58
CA GLN A 13 20.44 8.11 13.14
C GLN A 13 19.18 7.71 12.36
N VAL A 14 18.35 6.83 12.93
CA VAL A 14 17.06 6.46 12.33
C VAL A 14 16.12 7.66 12.27
N GLU A 15 16.02 8.45 13.34
CA GLU A 15 15.22 9.68 13.33
C GLU A 15 15.73 10.74 12.35
N PHE A 16 17.05 10.94 12.27
CA PHE A 16 17.64 11.86 11.31
C PHE A 16 17.32 11.45 9.86
N ILE A 17 17.43 10.16 9.53
CA ILE A 17 17.07 9.64 8.21
C ILE A 17 15.57 9.82 7.95
N LYS A 18 14.71 9.46 8.91
CA LYS A 18 13.26 9.68 8.79
C LYS A 18 12.91 11.16 8.58
N ARG A 19 13.60 12.08 9.25
CA ARG A 19 13.37 13.52 9.10
C ARG A 19 13.89 14.06 7.78
N ARG A 20 15.08 13.64 7.35
CA ARG A 20 15.73 14.09 6.12
C ARG A 20 15.02 13.57 4.86
N TYR A 21 14.53 12.34 4.91
CA TYR A 21 13.81 11.72 3.82
C TYR A 21 12.31 11.69 4.07
N LYS A 22 11.77 12.53 4.96
CA LYS A 22 10.40 12.43 5.49
C LYS A 22 9.37 12.21 4.40
N GLU A 23 9.39 13.00 3.32
CA GLU A 23 8.47 12.85 2.19
C GLU A 23 8.65 11.50 1.48
N ALA A 24 9.88 11.15 1.07
CA ALA A 24 10.17 9.85 0.47
C ALA A 24 9.84 8.66 1.40
N TYR A 25 10.05 8.82 2.72
CA TYR A 25 9.71 7.83 3.74
C TYR A 25 8.20 7.76 3.95
N GLN A 26 7.46 8.86 3.85
CA GLN A 26 5.99 8.89 3.88
C GLN A 26 5.42 8.20 2.64
N THR A 27 6.01 8.42 1.46
CA THR A 27 5.63 7.76 0.21
C THR A 27 5.96 6.27 0.25
N VAL A 28 7.15 5.89 0.74
CA VAL A 28 7.59 4.49 0.83
C VAL A 28 6.90 3.74 1.97
N ILE A 29 6.73 4.33 3.17
CA ILE A 29 5.93 3.73 4.26
C ILE A 29 4.47 3.65 3.87
N GLY A 30 3.93 4.68 3.22
CA GLY A 30 2.59 4.58 2.65
C GLY A 30 2.51 3.33 1.77
N VAL A 31 3.48 3.08 0.90
CA VAL A 31 3.51 1.89 0.02
C VAL A 31 3.75 0.57 0.79
N MET A 32 4.43 0.61 1.94
CA MET A 32 4.74 -0.59 2.76
C MET A 32 3.63 -0.97 3.74
N ASP A 33 2.82 -0.01 4.19
CA ASP A 33 1.61 -0.28 4.94
C ASP A 33 0.54 -0.78 3.94
N GLY A 34 0.09 -2.02 4.09
CA GLY A 34 -0.99 -2.58 3.27
C GLY A 34 -2.22 -1.66 3.24
N LEU A 35 -3.08 -1.83 2.23
CA LEU A 35 -4.23 -0.95 2.03
C LEU A 35 -5.09 -0.83 3.29
N LYS A 36 -5.49 0.39 3.64
CA LYS A 36 -6.32 0.67 4.82
C LYS A 36 -7.71 1.15 4.43
N VAL A 37 -8.65 1.10 5.37
CA VAL A 37 -9.98 1.71 5.20
C VAL A 37 -9.82 3.18 4.79
N GLY A 38 -10.55 3.60 3.76
CA GLY A 38 -10.53 4.96 3.23
C GLY A 38 -9.48 5.21 2.15
N ASP A 39 -8.50 4.32 1.97
CA ASP A 39 -7.55 4.43 0.86
C ASP A 39 -8.31 4.40 -0.47
N LYS A 40 -7.90 5.27 -1.39
CA LYS A 40 -8.44 5.31 -2.75
C LYS A 40 -7.55 4.52 -3.68
N VAL A 41 -8.15 3.69 -4.52
CA VAL A 41 -7.46 2.80 -5.45
C VAL A 41 -8.12 2.81 -6.82
N VAL A 42 -7.35 2.43 -7.84
CA VAL A 42 -7.87 2.09 -9.17
C VAL A 42 -7.52 0.64 -9.48
N ILE A 43 -8.40 -0.03 -10.25
CA ILE A 43 -8.16 -1.40 -10.70
C ILE A 43 -7.26 -1.35 -11.93
N HIS A 44 -6.19 -2.15 -11.95
CA HIS A 44 -5.28 -2.25 -13.08
C HIS A 44 -4.93 -3.71 -13.40
N THR A 45 -4.48 -3.94 -14.64
CA THR A 45 -3.84 -5.21 -15.07
C THR A 45 -4.67 -6.46 -14.75
N CYS A 46 -6.00 -6.40 -14.95
CA CYS A 46 -6.90 -7.56 -14.88
C CYS A 46 -8.03 -7.43 -15.92
N LEU A 47 -8.82 -8.49 -16.13
CA LEU A 47 -9.90 -8.45 -17.13
C LEU A 47 -10.93 -7.35 -16.81
N GLU A 48 -11.23 -7.17 -15.53
CA GLU A 48 -12.12 -6.14 -15.01
C GLU A 48 -11.57 -4.72 -15.18
N SER A 49 -10.25 -4.53 -15.38
CA SER A 49 -9.68 -3.19 -15.53
C SER A 49 -10.19 -2.50 -16.79
N LYS A 50 -10.47 -3.23 -17.87
CA LYS A 50 -11.10 -2.66 -19.07
C LYS A 50 -12.53 -2.20 -18.83
N ARG A 51 -13.24 -2.86 -17.90
CA ARG A 51 -14.64 -2.53 -17.58
C ARG A 51 -14.76 -1.35 -16.62
N TYR A 52 -13.78 -1.16 -15.75
CA TYR A 52 -13.76 -0.12 -14.73
C TYR A 52 -12.59 0.85 -14.92
N ASP A 53 -12.19 1.07 -16.17
CA ASP A 53 -11.04 1.89 -16.50
C ASP A 53 -11.19 3.31 -15.94
N GLY A 54 -10.13 3.79 -15.26
CA GLY A 54 -10.13 5.08 -14.56
C GLY A 54 -11.09 5.21 -13.36
N LYS A 55 -11.87 4.18 -13.01
CA LYS A 55 -12.78 4.26 -11.86
C LYS A 55 -12.01 4.18 -10.55
N VAL A 56 -12.22 5.20 -9.71
CA VAL A 56 -11.69 5.25 -8.35
C VAL A 56 -12.63 4.51 -7.40
N TRP A 57 -12.04 3.66 -6.57
CA TRP A 57 -12.71 2.91 -5.52
C TRP A 57 -12.16 3.27 -4.15
N THR A 58 -13.00 3.19 -3.13
CA THR A 58 -12.61 3.37 -1.74
C THR A 58 -12.49 2.01 -1.05
N CYS A 59 -11.40 1.78 -0.34
CA CYS A 59 -11.23 0.60 0.50
C CYS A 59 -12.18 0.65 1.69
N ARG A 60 -13.05 -0.36 1.80
CA ARG A 60 -14.02 -0.53 2.89
C ARG A 60 -13.40 -1.23 4.11
N THR A 61 -12.37 -2.05 3.89
CA THR A 61 -11.65 -2.77 4.95
C THR A 61 -10.17 -2.47 4.87
N ASN A 62 -9.43 -2.78 5.93
CA ASN A 62 -7.99 -2.99 5.80
C ASN A 62 -7.75 -4.25 4.94
N GLN A 63 -6.58 -4.31 4.32
CA GLN A 63 -6.08 -5.49 3.63
C GLN A 63 -5.99 -6.67 4.60
N PHE A 64 -6.40 -7.85 4.14
CA PHE A 64 -6.31 -9.09 4.89
C PHE A 64 -5.94 -10.27 3.98
N THR A 65 -5.52 -11.37 4.59
CA THR A 65 -5.20 -12.61 3.89
C THR A 65 -6.46 -13.46 3.76
N ALA A 66 -6.89 -13.75 2.52
CA ALA A 66 -7.96 -14.73 2.27
C ALA A 66 -7.49 -16.15 2.60
N GLU A 67 -8.41 -17.10 2.71
CA GLU A 67 -8.10 -18.52 2.95
C GLU A 67 -7.11 -19.10 1.91
N SER A 68 -7.11 -18.56 0.69
CA SER A 68 -6.17 -18.92 -0.38
C SER A 68 -4.74 -18.40 -0.18
N GLY A 69 -4.47 -17.64 0.89
CA GLY A 69 -3.20 -16.94 1.11
C GLY A 69 -3.06 -15.62 0.34
N THR A 70 -4.04 -15.27 -0.49
CA THR A 70 -4.00 -14.04 -1.29
C THR A 70 -4.34 -12.81 -0.44
N GLN A 71 -3.58 -11.73 -0.62
CA GLN A 71 -3.88 -10.43 -0.02
C GLN A 71 -5.07 -9.77 -0.74
N VAL A 72 -6.11 -9.43 0.01
CA VAL A 72 -7.38 -8.93 -0.54
C VAL A 72 -7.93 -7.78 0.29
N VAL A 73 -8.84 -7.01 -0.30
CA VAL A 73 -9.55 -5.90 0.35
C VAL A 73 -10.99 -5.83 -0.15
N PHE A 74 -11.94 -5.38 0.68
CA PHE A 74 -13.28 -5.03 0.20
C PHE A 74 -13.29 -3.59 -0.31
N LEU A 75 -13.96 -3.36 -1.44
CA LEU A 75 -14.16 -2.02 -2.01
C LEU A 75 -15.63 -1.59 -1.85
N GLU A 76 -15.87 -0.31 -1.61
CA GLU A 76 -17.23 0.23 -1.54
C GLU A 76 -17.98 0.05 -2.86
N GLY A 77 -19.17 -0.54 -2.81
CA GLY A 77 -19.99 -0.80 -3.99
C GLY A 77 -19.51 -1.95 -4.90
N PHE A 78 -18.41 -2.64 -4.55
CA PHE A 78 -17.98 -3.86 -5.24
C PHE A 78 -18.49 -5.10 -4.49
N ARG A 79 -19.03 -6.08 -5.22
CA ARG A 79 -19.49 -7.34 -4.61
C ARG A 79 -18.30 -8.26 -4.39
N GLY A 80 -18.00 -8.55 -3.12
CA GLY A 80 -16.88 -9.40 -2.73
C GLY A 80 -15.59 -8.63 -2.45
N TYR A 81 -14.51 -9.37 -2.17
CA TYR A 81 -13.18 -8.82 -2.00
C TYR A 81 -12.41 -8.84 -3.33
N PHE A 82 -11.42 -7.96 -3.45
CA PHE A 82 -10.57 -7.86 -4.64
C PHE A 82 -9.10 -8.07 -4.26
N ALA A 83 -8.32 -8.68 -5.15
CA ALA A 83 -6.92 -8.95 -4.87
C ALA A 83 -6.08 -7.67 -4.96
N VAL A 84 -5.30 -7.40 -3.91
CA VAL A 84 -4.52 -6.16 -3.78
C VAL A 84 -3.49 -5.99 -4.89
N LYS A 85 -2.96 -7.10 -5.45
CA LYS A 85 -2.00 -7.07 -6.56
C LYS A 85 -2.52 -6.42 -7.86
N PHE A 86 -3.84 -6.22 -7.97
CA PHE A 86 -4.49 -5.57 -9.10
C PHE A 86 -5.05 -4.19 -8.73
N LEU A 87 -4.66 -3.66 -7.57
CA LEU A 87 -5.07 -2.35 -7.08
C LEU A 87 -3.86 -1.44 -6.98
N GLN A 88 -3.99 -0.25 -7.56
CA GLN A 88 -3.01 0.80 -7.43
C GLN A 88 -3.60 1.89 -6.55
N ARG A 89 -2.96 2.14 -5.41
CA ARG A 89 -3.36 3.26 -4.54
C ARG A 89 -3.05 4.58 -5.23
N ILE A 90 -4.02 5.49 -5.17
CA ILE A 90 -3.87 6.85 -5.66
C ILE A 90 -3.59 7.79 -4.48
N SER A 91 -2.66 8.71 -4.66
CA SER A 91 -2.48 9.87 -3.80
C SER A 91 -2.89 11.07 -4.62
N LEU A 92 -4.05 11.64 -4.32
CA LEU A 92 -4.45 12.91 -4.88
C LEU A 92 -3.68 13.97 -4.08
N LEU A 93 -2.62 14.52 -4.67
CA LEU A 93 -2.05 15.77 -4.21
C LEU A 93 -3.05 16.85 -4.61
N GLU A 94 -3.77 17.40 -3.63
CA GLU A 94 -4.52 18.63 -3.85
C GLU A 94 -3.49 19.76 -4.05
N ASN A 95 -3.48 20.33 -5.26
CA ASN A 95 -2.73 21.55 -5.58
C ASN A 95 -3.48 22.78 -5.08
#